data_AF-A0A9P1HV72-F1
#
_entry.id   AF-A0A9P1HV72-F1
#
_cell.length_a   1.000
_cell.length_b   1.000
_cell.length_c   1.000
_cell.angle_alpha   90.00
_cell.angle_beta   90.00
_cell.angle_gamma   90.00
#
_symmetry.space_group_name_H-M   'P 1'
#
loop_
_entity.id
_entity.type
_entity.pdbx_description
1 polymer ?
#
loop_
_entity_poly.entity_id
_entity_poly.type
_entity_poly.pdbx_seq_one_letter_code
_entity_poly.pdbx_strand_id
1 'polypeptide(L)'
;MTDSVISKFEIQLDAGPEPIFKGGEVITGKLQIELSRPIVINAVKLQMKGRSVWLNDPMKKDDIEKVLFDNDMTLLERPPGKLEPGHFTWIGNFTYSLPFECPLPKGCPTSYEGPYAYIRYFIRASLVHEEDNGQVHEYYVKQAFSIVSPSDGYLVIGESQSVKDSATFGSCCCKGKLNAELNLPKTGYLPGEAVYGSLKIGNKYPKDILNHMEVRLVDRVRRIGAAEIAAASPWRTLLYRRLEEEENTPKNRKEGIQKENLQLLTIPSVCPTTKGDFDSVTNEVHQLIPNGRLLESPSTATLRFRKQPFLKIEYAIQLTLGVFLLLEVPIDIGEHSTKDHDIKLQHFVAGAQTVEERDESGKIAINGPFTYTPVYPYKDNVTSSVPEPQTYSPAVPTIQEEQTIMNASHSVVEREIQNDSPSEDGKTLVRTVKTVVTHVDGNETKTMEETVVEQDGSFTRTIEETVLSADGIEKHRIEEISIDNEGHQDTKIEEVENVVPEEEIEQRKKEIIEETVELPEHQEASAVITSSEGDQVTVYSEETEDGGAHTIKTTTVTKHSDGSESTIIQEHTTIEGDGDD
;
A
#
# COMPACT_ATOMS: atom_id res chain seq x y z
N MET A 1 13.03 22.64 -32.12
CA MET A 1 13.05 21.18 -32.35
C MET A 1 14.51 20.80 -32.38
N THR A 2 15.01 20.21 -31.30
CA THR A 2 16.39 19.72 -31.21
C THR A 2 16.52 18.55 -32.17
N ASP A 3 17.49 18.64 -33.09
CA ASP A 3 17.78 17.59 -34.06
C ASP A 3 18.35 16.39 -33.30
N SER A 4 17.50 15.40 -32.97
CA SER A 4 17.91 14.24 -32.20
C SER A 4 18.87 13.39 -33.04
N VAL A 5 20.08 13.20 -32.54
CA VAL A 5 21.09 12.33 -33.15
C VAL A 5 20.60 10.88 -33.28
N ILE A 6 19.69 10.47 -32.39
CA ILE A 6 19.10 9.15 -32.34
C ILE A 6 17.66 9.24 -32.84
N SER A 7 17.33 8.54 -33.92
CA SER A 7 15.97 8.44 -34.45
C SER A 7 15.19 7.30 -33.81
N LYS A 8 15.87 6.25 -33.33
CA LYS A 8 15.26 5.12 -32.64
C LYS A 8 16.17 4.56 -31.57
N PHE A 9 15.65 4.35 -30.36
CA PHE A 9 16.33 3.64 -29.29
C PHE A 9 15.33 2.89 -28.42
N GLU A 10 15.29 1.57 -28.55
CA GLU A 10 14.30 0.75 -27.84
C GLU A 10 14.86 -0.62 -27.46
N ILE A 11 14.46 -1.08 -26.27
CA ILE A 11 14.69 -2.44 -25.80
C ILE A 11 13.47 -3.26 -26.20
N GLN A 12 13.67 -4.31 -26.99
CA GLN A 12 12.62 -5.27 -27.33
C GLN A 12 12.92 -6.60 -26.66
N LEU A 13 12.02 -7.04 -25.77
CA LEU A 13 12.11 -8.36 -25.14
C LEU A 13 11.32 -9.39 -25.96
N ASP A 14 11.88 -10.60 -26.06
CA ASP A 14 11.21 -11.69 -26.79
C ASP A 14 9.93 -12.16 -26.09
N ALA A 15 9.82 -11.90 -24.78
CA ALA A 15 8.61 -12.13 -23.97
C ALA A 15 7.45 -11.19 -24.32
N GLY A 16 7.67 -10.18 -25.17
CA GLY A 16 6.65 -9.23 -25.61
C GLY A 16 6.71 -7.88 -24.88
N PRO A 17 5.69 -7.02 -25.09
CA PRO A 17 5.68 -5.64 -24.59
C PRO A 17 5.39 -5.53 -23.08
N GLU A 18 4.68 -6.50 -22.50
CA GLU A 18 4.39 -6.62 -21.07
C GLU A 18 5.11 -7.87 -20.51
N PRO A 19 6.44 -7.82 -20.42
CA PRO A 19 7.27 -8.97 -20.07
C PRO A 19 7.07 -9.41 -18.62
N ILE A 20 6.82 -10.70 -18.42
CA ILE A 20 6.62 -11.32 -17.12
C ILE A 20 7.55 -12.53 -16.99
N PHE A 21 8.29 -12.60 -15.89
CA PHE A 21 9.28 -13.63 -15.67
C PHE A 21 9.17 -14.27 -14.28
N LYS A 22 9.84 -15.40 -14.13
CA LYS A 22 10.09 -16.08 -12.85
C LYS A 22 11.59 -16.02 -12.54
N GLY A 23 11.93 -15.93 -11.25
CA GLY A 23 13.34 -15.97 -10.83
C GLY A 23 14.04 -17.25 -11.29
N GLY A 24 15.17 -17.12 -11.97
CA GLY A 24 15.92 -18.24 -12.57
C GLY A 24 15.72 -18.43 -14.07
N GLU A 25 14.80 -17.70 -14.70
CA GLU A 25 14.64 -17.69 -16.15
C GLU A 25 15.74 -16.86 -16.85
N VAL A 26 15.86 -17.01 -18.17
CA VAL A 26 16.78 -16.20 -18.98
C VAL A 26 15.96 -15.20 -19.78
N ILE A 27 16.23 -13.92 -19.57
CA ILE A 27 15.65 -12.85 -20.37
C ILE A 27 16.41 -12.77 -21.67
N THR A 28 15.72 -12.84 -22.80
CA THR A 28 16.28 -12.66 -24.14
C THR A 28 15.58 -11.51 -24.85
N GLY A 29 16.34 -10.83 -25.72
CA GLY A 29 15.82 -9.71 -26.47
C GLY A 29 16.88 -9.07 -27.33
N LYS A 30 16.58 -7.85 -27.80
CA LYS A 30 17.49 -7.06 -28.62
C LYS A 30 17.30 -5.56 -28.36
N LEU A 31 18.41 -4.84 -28.44
CA LEU A 31 18.45 -3.39 -28.44
C LEU A 31 18.45 -2.89 -29.88
N GLN A 32 17.43 -2.10 -30.26
CA GLN A 32 17.34 -1.48 -31.58
C GLN A 32 17.81 -0.03 -31.51
N ILE A 33 18.76 0.31 -32.40
CA ILE A 33 19.34 1.65 -32.50
C ILE A 33 19.24 2.11 -33.96
N GLU A 34 18.72 3.31 -34.17
CA GLU A 34 18.76 4.01 -35.46
C GLU A 34 19.22 5.45 -35.22
N LEU A 35 20.15 5.90 -36.06
CA LEU A 35 20.80 7.20 -35.95
C LEU A 35 20.33 8.10 -37.09
N SER A 36 20.08 9.38 -36.84
CA SER A 36 19.68 10.34 -37.89
C SER A 36 20.86 10.72 -38.80
N ARG A 37 22.07 10.69 -38.25
CA ARG A 37 23.32 11.00 -38.95
C ARG A 37 24.45 10.08 -38.50
N PRO A 38 25.54 9.97 -39.30
CA PRO A 38 26.70 9.21 -38.88
C PRO A 38 27.37 9.83 -37.65
N ILE A 39 27.62 9.02 -36.62
CA ILE A 39 28.31 9.43 -35.39
C ILE A 39 29.25 8.32 -34.91
N VAL A 40 30.15 8.64 -33.99
CA VAL A 40 30.90 7.62 -33.26
C VAL A 40 30.22 7.32 -31.93
N ILE A 41 29.90 6.05 -31.70
CA ILE A 41 29.38 5.57 -30.42
C ILE A 41 30.55 5.07 -29.59
N ASN A 42 30.77 5.68 -28.41
CA ASN A 42 31.87 5.34 -27.52
C ASN A 42 31.57 4.05 -26.75
N ALA A 43 30.32 3.88 -26.30
CA ALA A 43 29.88 2.67 -25.60
C ALA A 43 28.37 2.46 -25.74
N VAL A 44 27.98 1.18 -25.83
CA VAL A 44 26.59 0.74 -25.62
C VAL A 44 26.58 -0.16 -24.40
N LYS A 45 25.96 0.32 -23.32
CA LYS A 45 25.85 -0.38 -22.04
C LYS A 45 24.42 -0.88 -21.87
N LEU A 46 24.27 -2.07 -21.31
CA LEU A 46 23.00 -2.62 -20.87
C LEU A 46 23.14 -2.97 -19.40
N GLN A 47 22.25 -2.43 -18.58
CA GLN A 47 22.24 -2.61 -17.13
C GLN A 47 20.93 -3.29 -16.76
N MET A 48 21.05 -4.45 -16.12
CA MET A 48 19.93 -5.24 -15.66
C MET A 48 19.88 -5.14 -14.15
N LYS A 49 18.87 -4.47 -13.62
CA LYS A 49 18.77 -4.13 -12.20
C LYS A 49 17.51 -4.71 -11.58
N GLY A 50 17.68 -5.25 -10.37
CA GLY A 50 16.61 -5.67 -9.48
C GLY A 50 16.84 -5.06 -8.11
N ARG A 51 15.91 -4.25 -7.63
CA ARG A 51 16.03 -3.51 -6.36
C ARG A 51 14.77 -3.67 -5.53
N SER A 52 14.95 -3.80 -4.24
CA SER A 52 13.90 -3.58 -3.26
C SER A 52 14.28 -2.37 -2.44
N VAL A 53 13.46 -1.32 -2.45
CA VAL A 53 13.82 -0.02 -1.88
C VAL A 53 12.74 0.39 -0.90
N TRP A 54 13.15 0.84 0.27
CA TRP A 54 12.37 1.64 1.19
C TRP A 54 12.76 3.10 0.95
N LEU A 55 11.80 3.93 0.56
CA LEU A 55 12.04 5.32 0.22
C LEU A 55 12.07 6.15 1.50
N ASN A 56 13.00 7.11 1.53
CA ASN A 56 13.12 8.13 2.57
C ASN A 56 12.95 7.59 4.00
N ASP A 57 13.94 6.82 4.45
CA ASP A 57 13.92 6.29 5.80
C ASP A 57 14.03 7.41 6.84
N PRO A 58 13.14 7.47 7.84
CA PRO A 58 13.08 8.60 8.76
C PRO A 58 14.31 8.75 9.64
N MET A 59 15.04 7.65 9.89
CA MET A 59 16.25 7.67 10.70
C MET A 59 17.49 8.04 9.87
N LYS A 60 17.54 7.59 8.62
CA LYS A 60 18.72 7.79 7.76
C LYS A 60 18.62 8.99 6.84
N LYS A 61 17.43 9.55 6.66
CA LYS A 61 17.13 10.64 5.71
C LYS A 61 17.59 10.31 4.28
N ASP A 62 17.49 9.03 3.92
CA ASP A 62 17.87 8.52 2.61
C ASP A 62 17.10 7.22 2.29
N ASP A 63 17.13 6.82 1.03
CA ASP A 63 16.56 5.56 0.59
C ASP A 63 17.40 4.39 1.14
N ILE A 64 16.72 3.36 1.64
CA ILE A 64 17.37 2.11 2.01
C ILE A 64 17.08 1.08 0.93
N GLU A 65 18.12 0.76 0.16
CA GLU A 65 18.03 -0.26 -0.88
C GLU A 65 18.60 -1.62 -0.47
N LYS A 66 17.92 -2.67 -0.91
CA LYS A 66 18.45 -4.03 -1.01
C LYS A 66 18.62 -4.39 -2.48
N VAL A 67 19.88 -4.53 -2.89
CA VAL A 67 20.25 -5.00 -4.22
C VAL A 67 19.91 -6.48 -4.36
N LEU A 68 18.93 -6.79 -5.22
CA LEU A 68 18.59 -8.18 -5.57
C LEU A 68 19.57 -8.69 -6.61
N PHE A 69 19.82 -7.88 -7.65
CA PHE A 69 20.91 -8.04 -8.59
C PHE A 69 21.22 -6.73 -9.28
N ASP A 70 22.46 -6.62 -9.74
CA ASP A 70 22.93 -5.56 -10.60
C ASP A 70 23.90 -6.17 -11.58
N ASN A 71 23.53 -6.24 -12.85
CA ASN A 71 24.33 -6.85 -13.89
C ASN A 71 24.53 -5.88 -15.03
N ASP A 72 25.77 -5.40 -15.15
CA ASP A 72 26.19 -4.47 -16.18
C ASP A 72 26.93 -5.23 -17.28
N MET A 73 26.50 -5.02 -18.52
CA MET A 73 27.15 -5.59 -19.70
C MET A 73 27.39 -4.51 -20.76
N THR A 74 28.56 -4.53 -21.37
CA THR A 74 28.86 -3.71 -22.55
C THR A 74 28.52 -4.53 -23.79
N LEU A 75 27.43 -4.19 -24.47
CA LEU A 75 26.99 -4.92 -25.68
C LEU A 75 27.92 -4.68 -26.88
N LEU A 76 28.73 -3.63 -26.82
CA LEU A 76 29.63 -3.26 -27.89
C LEU A 76 30.96 -2.73 -27.37
N GLU A 77 32.01 -3.53 -27.52
CA GLU A 77 33.39 -3.04 -27.56
C GLU A 77 33.92 -2.94 -29.01
N ARG A 78 33.35 -3.71 -29.95
CA ARG A 78 33.74 -3.82 -31.37
C ARG A 78 32.52 -4.03 -32.29
N PRO A 79 32.37 -3.29 -33.41
CA PRO A 79 31.29 -3.52 -34.37
C PRO A 79 31.45 -4.84 -35.14
N PRO A 80 30.34 -5.43 -35.63
CA PRO A 80 30.39 -6.60 -36.52
C PRO A 80 31.29 -6.33 -37.74
N GLY A 81 32.34 -7.13 -37.91
CA GLY A 81 33.24 -7.06 -39.07
C GLY A 81 34.50 -6.18 -38.92
N LYS A 82 34.81 -5.67 -37.72
CA LYS A 82 36.06 -4.92 -37.45
C LYS A 82 36.92 -5.64 -36.40
N LEU A 83 38.20 -5.84 -36.73
CA LEU A 83 39.16 -6.59 -35.90
C LEU A 83 39.77 -5.76 -34.77
N GLU A 84 39.89 -4.44 -34.96
CA GLU A 84 40.50 -3.53 -33.99
C GLU A 84 39.42 -2.90 -33.07
N PRO A 85 39.67 -2.78 -31.75
CA PRO A 85 38.86 -1.96 -30.86
C PRO A 85 39.09 -0.47 -31.15
N GLY A 86 38.01 0.33 -31.29
CA GLY A 86 38.11 1.80 -31.28
C GLY A 86 37.23 2.56 -32.28
N HIS A 87 36.67 3.68 -31.82
CA HIS A 87 36.11 4.85 -32.52
C HIS A 87 35.64 4.65 -33.99
N PHE A 88 34.68 3.75 -34.23
CA PHE A 88 34.07 3.57 -35.56
C PHE A 88 32.86 4.48 -35.74
N THR A 89 32.72 5.06 -36.94
CA THR A 89 31.51 5.80 -37.31
C THR A 89 30.39 4.83 -37.67
N TRP A 90 29.30 4.91 -36.93
CA TRP A 90 28.04 4.24 -37.21
C TRP A 90 27.29 5.05 -38.28
N ILE A 91 26.67 4.39 -39.24
CA ILE A 91 25.95 5.07 -40.32
C ILE A 91 24.56 5.49 -39.85
N GLY A 92 24.07 6.61 -40.36
CA GLY A 92 22.69 7.04 -40.15
C GLY A 92 21.70 6.25 -41.01
N ASN A 93 20.42 6.31 -40.67
CA ASN A 93 19.28 5.69 -41.37
C ASN A 93 19.45 4.18 -41.59
N PHE A 94 20.08 3.51 -40.63
CA PHE A 94 20.25 2.06 -40.60
C PHE A 94 19.87 1.53 -39.22
N THR A 95 19.03 0.50 -39.18
CA THR A 95 18.61 -0.13 -37.93
C THR A 95 19.65 -1.15 -37.49
N TYR A 96 20.39 -0.80 -36.44
CA TYR A 96 21.26 -1.72 -35.73
C TYR A 96 20.44 -2.53 -34.73
N SER A 97 20.73 -3.84 -34.64
CA SER A 97 20.06 -4.76 -33.73
C SER A 97 21.11 -5.53 -32.94
N LEU A 98 21.20 -5.26 -31.65
CA LEU A 98 22.16 -5.90 -30.74
C LEU A 98 21.41 -6.89 -29.83
N PRO A 99 21.49 -8.21 -30.10
CA PRO A 99 20.83 -9.20 -29.25
C PRO A 99 21.53 -9.28 -27.90
N PHE A 100 20.77 -9.61 -26.85
CA PHE A 100 21.28 -9.86 -25.52
C PHE A 100 20.54 -11.02 -24.85
N GLU A 101 21.24 -11.65 -23.91
CA GLU A 101 20.67 -12.64 -23.00
C GLU A 101 21.13 -12.30 -21.58
N CYS A 102 20.24 -12.40 -20.61
CA CYS A 102 20.57 -12.15 -19.22
C CYS A 102 19.85 -13.14 -18.30
N PRO A 103 20.57 -14.01 -17.59
CA PRO A 103 19.96 -14.91 -16.62
C PRO A 103 19.49 -14.14 -15.38
N LEU A 104 18.24 -14.36 -14.97
CA LEU A 104 17.72 -13.86 -13.70
C LEU A 104 18.20 -14.74 -12.53
N PRO A 105 18.61 -14.15 -11.40
CA PRO A 105 18.84 -14.91 -10.20
C PRO A 105 17.59 -15.66 -9.74
N LYS A 106 17.77 -16.82 -9.14
CA LYS A 106 16.69 -17.53 -8.45
C LYS A 106 16.27 -16.79 -7.19
N GLY A 107 15.01 -16.98 -6.78
CA GLY A 107 14.46 -16.38 -5.56
C GLY A 107 14.34 -14.85 -5.64
N CYS A 108 14.09 -14.31 -6.84
CA CYS A 108 13.64 -12.92 -6.96
C CYS A 108 12.19 -12.83 -6.41
N PRO A 109 11.91 -11.91 -5.47
CA PRO A 109 10.56 -11.69 -4.96
C PRO A 109 9.61 -11.18 -6.05
N THR A 110 8.31 -11.29 -5.78
CA THR A 110 7.28 -10.72 -6.64
C THR A 110 7.41 -9.19 -6.68
N SER A 111 7.23 -8.61 -7.86
CA SER A 111 7.26 -7.16 -8.03
C SER A 111 6.20 -6.45 -7.18
N TYR A 112 6.53 -5.30 -6.62
CA TYR A 112 5.64 -4.49 -5.79
C TYR A 112 5.90 -3.02 -6.08
N GLU A 113 4.84 -2.21 -6.09
CA GLU A 113 4.94 -0.77 -6.26
C GLU A 113 4.09 -0.05 -5.21
N GLY A 114 4.75 0.89 -4.52
CA GLY A 114 4.20 1.68 -3.44
C GLY A 114 4.86 3.06 -3.41
N PRO A 115 4.17 4.09 -2.90
CA PRO A 115 4.76 5.43 -2.74
C PRO A 115 5.92 5.44 -1.75
N TYR A 116 5.93 4.51 -0.78
CA TYR A 116 6.93 4.44 0.29
C TYR A 116 7.96 3.33 0.08
N ALA A 117 7.68 2.36 -0.78
CA ALA A 117 8.62 1.27 -1.07
C ALA A 117 8.24 0.55 -2.36
N TYR A 118 9.24 -0.07 -3.01
CA TYR A 118 9.01 -0.88 -4.21
C TYR A 118 9.94 -2.10 -4.29
N ILE A 119 9.54 -3.07 -5.11
CA ILE A 119 10.34 -4.19 -5.60
C ILE A 119 10.27 -4.13 -7.13
N ARG A 120 11.33 -3.62 -7.75
CA ARG A 120 11.32 -3.26 -9.17
C ARG A 120 12.45 -3.93 -9.93
N TYR A 121 12.14 -4.30 -11.17
CA TYR A 121 13.07 -4.89 -12.12
C TYR A 121 12.99 -4.19 -13.46
N PHE A 122 14.13 -3.85 -14.03
CA PHE A 122 14.19 -3.21 -15.34
C PHE A 122 15.53 -3.44 -16.02
N ILE A 123 15.52 -3.20 -17.33
CA ILE A 123 16.69 -3.10 -18.17
C ILE A 123 16.85 -1.64 -18.56
N ARG A 124 18.05 -1.10 -18.39
CA ARG A 124 18.44 0.21 -18.90
C ARG A 124 19.51 0.03 -19.96
N ALA A 125 19.27 0.54 -21.16
CA ALA A 125 20.28 0.64 -22.18
C ALA A 125 20.78 2.09 -22.25
N SER A 126 22.09 2.29 -22.20
CA SER A 126 22.74 3.59 -22.36
C SER A 126 23.63 3.61 -23.60
N LEU A 127 23.55 4.69 -24.38
CA LEU A 127 24.41 5.01 -25.50
C LEU A 127 25.21 6.25 -25.16
N VAL A 128 26.54 6.10 -25.11
CA VAL A 128 27.47 7.21 -24.84
C VAL A 128 28.07 7.68 -26.17
N HIS A 129 27.92 8.97 -26.44
CA HIS A 129 28.46 9.65 -27.61
C HIS A 129 29.24 10.90 -27.18
N GLU A 130 30.48 11.02 -27.64
CA GLU A 130 31.28 12.24 -27.49
C GLU A 130 31.31 13.02 -28.81
N GLU A 131 30.93 14.30 -28.76
CA GLU A 131 31.02 15.23 -29.90
C GLU A 131 32.44 15.78 -30.09
N ASP A 132 32.74 16.32 -31.28
CA ASP A 132 34.05 16.87 -31.63
C ASP A 132 34.52 18.02 -30.72
N ASN A 133 33.58 18.69 -30.04
CA ASN A 133 33.85 19.75 -29.05
C ASN A 133 34.18 19.20 -27.64
N GLY A 134 34.22 17.88 -27.47
CA GLY A 134 34.46 17.18 -26.19
C GLY A 134 33.20 17.04 -25.32
N GLN A 135 32.02 17.42 -25.81
CA GLN A 135 30.77 17.27 -25.08
C GLN A 135 30.32 15.80 -25.11
N VAL A 136 30.12 15.22 -23.94
CA VAL A 136 29.64 13.84 -23.78
C VAL A 136 28.13 13.85 -23.57
N HIS A 137 27.41 13.12 -24.41
CA HIS A 137 26.00 12.85 -24.29
C HIS A 137 25.76 11.38 -23.94
N GLU A 138 25.03 11.15 -22.85
CA GLU A 138 24.53 9.82 -22.50
C GLU A 138 23.02 9.77 -22.72
N TYR A 139 22.62 9.01 -23.73
CA TYR A 139 21.21 8.74 -24.02
C TYR A 139 20.83 7.43 -23.38
N TYR A 140 19.61 7.32 -22.84
CA TYR A 140 19.15 6.07 -22.25
C TYR A 140 17.70 5.74 -22.59
N VAL A 141 17.40 4.45 -22.59
CA VAL A 141 16.04 3.91 -22.64
C VAL A 141 15.88 2.84 -21.57
N LYS A 142 14.70 2.75 -20.97
CA LYS A 142 14.36 1.76 -19.95
C LYS A 142 13.21 0.87 -20.41
N GLN A 143 13.26 -0.39 -20.01
CA GLN A 143 12.14 -1.33 -20.08
C GLN A 143 12.01 -2.06 -18.75
N ALA A 144 10.95 -1.76 -18.01
CA ALA A 144 10.59 -2.47 -16.80
C ALA A 144 9.92 -3.81 -17.13
N PHE A 145 9.96 -4.75 -16.19
CA PHE A 145 9.30 -6.04 -16.32
C PHE A 145 8.82 -6.59 -14.97
N SER A 146 7.80 -7.44 -15.01
CA SER A 146 7.27 -8.06 -13.80
C SER A 146 7.97 -9.36 -13.46
N ILE A 147 8.23 -9.57 -12.18
CA ILE A 147 8.50 -10.89 -11.64
C ILE A 147 7.30 -11.34 -10.82
N VAL A 148 6.80 -12.53 -11.10
CA VAL A 148 5.83 -13.25 -10.25
C VAL A 148 6.57 -14.44 -9.66
N SER A 149 6.85 -14.43 -8.36
CA SER A 149 7.57 -15.53 -7.72
C SER A 149 6.77 -16.83 -7.87
N PRO A 150 7.42 -17.94 -8.24
CA PRO A 150 6.74 -19.24 -8.33
C PRO A 150 6.14 -19.62 -6.97
N SER A 151 4.84 -19.83 -6.97
CA SER A 151 4.10 -20.35 -5.82
C SER A 151 3.39 -21.63 -6.20
N ASP A 152 3.38 -22.60 -5.28
CA ASP A 152 2.54 -23.80 -5.38
C ASP A 152 1.08 -23.51 -5.01
N GLY A 153 0.78 -22.27 -4.60
CA GLY A 153 -0.49 -21.86 -4.04
C GLY A 153 -0.39 -21.90 -2.53
N TYR A 154 -0.78 -20.82 -1.89
CA TYR A 154 -0.79 -20.73 -0.44
C TYR A 154 -2.10 -20.07 0.01
N LEU A 155 -2.93 -20.88 0.64
CA LEU A 155 -4.11 -20.40 1.35
C LEU A 155 -3.66 -19.92 2.72
N VAL A 156 -3.89 -18.64 3.01
CA VAL A 156 -3.76 -18.16 4.38
C VAL A 156 -4.94 -18.71 5.16
N ILE A 157 -4.66 -19.51 6.19
CA ILE A 157 -5.68 -19.96 7.14
C ILE A 157 -6.02 -18.74 7.99
N GLY A 158 -7.04 -17.99 7.57
CA GLY A 158 -7.58 -16.92 8.37
C GLY A 158 -8.51 -17.46 9.44
N GLU A 159 -8.43 -16.88 10.63
CA GLU A 159 -9.39 -17.11 11.70
C GLU A 159 -10.52 -16.08 11.61
N SER A 160 -11.64 -16.38 12.24
CA SER A 160 -12.71 -15.38 12.34
C SER A 160 -12.27 -14.25 13.27
N GLN A 161 -12.54 -13.01 12.87
CA GLN A 161 -12.15 -11.83 13.63
C GLN A 161 -13.35 -10.89 13.79
N SER A 162 -13.47 -10.29 14.97
CA SER A 162 -14.49 -9.30 15.34
C SER A 162 -13.81 -8.04 15.82
N VAL A 163 -14.18 -6.89 15.26
CA VAL A 163 -13.73 -5.57 15.69
C VAL A 163 -14.95 -4.75 16.09
N LYS A 164 -14.87 -4.09 17.25
CA LYS A 164 -15.96 -3.30 17.82
C LYS A 164 -15.45 -1.95 18.24
N ASP A 165 -16.21 -0.92 17.95
CA ASP A 165 -15.93 0.42 18.42
C ASP A 165 -17.23 1.19 18.70
N SER A 166 -17.11 2.30 19.43
CA SER A 166 -18.26 3.11 19.83
C SER A 166 -17.93 4.59 19.89
N ALA A 167 -18.83 5.41 19.35
CA ALA A 167 -18.71 6.87 19.35
C ALA A 167 -19.98 7.51 19.93
N THR A 168 -19.84 8.69 20.53
CA THR A 168 -20.99 9.45 21.07
C THR A 168 -21.43 10.49 20.04
N PHE A 169 -22.73 10.73 19.89
CA PHE A 169 -23.26 11.71 18.94
C PHE A 169 -24.51 12.44 19.47
N GLY A 170 -24.79 13.64 18.95
CA GLY A 170 -25.99 14.46 19.27
C GLY A 170 -25.78 15.49 20.40
N SER A 171 -26.60 16.56 20.43
CA SER A 171 -26.50 17.67 21.43
C SER A 171 -27.36 17.47 22.68
N CYS A 172 -27.12 18.32 23.69
CA CYS A 172 -27.86 18.61 24.94
C CYS A 172 -29.06 17.69 25.30
N CYS A 173 -30.10 17.60 24.46
CA CYS A 173 -31.34 16.86 24.74
C CYS A 173 -31.47 15.48 24.03
N CYS A 174 -30.54 15.11 23.15
CA CYS A 174 -30.63 13.95 22.26
C CYS A 174 -29.28 13.19 22.12
N LYS A 175 -28.49 13.09 23.20
CA LYS A 175 -27.24 12.33 23.20
C LYS A 175 -27.47 10.82 22.95
N GLY A 176 -26.74 10.28 21.99
CA GLY A 176 -26.72 8.86 21.61
C GLY A 176 -25.31 8.29 21.64
N LYS A 177 -25.19 6.98 21.84
CA LYS A 177 -23.93 6.24 21.70
C LYS A 177 -24.07 5.26 20.56
N LEU A 178 -23.39 5.53 19.46
CA LEU A 178 -23.22 4.62 18.34
C LEU A 178 -22.29 3.50 18.79
N ASN A 179 -22.70 2.25 18.55
CA ASN A 179 -21.85 1.09 18.75
C ASN A 179 -21.89 0.30 17.46
N ALA A 180 -20.73 -0.09 16.93
CA ALA A 180 -20.63 -0.89 15.74
C ALA A 180 -19.69 -2.07 15.95
N GLU A 181 -20.01 -3.19 15.31
CA GLU A 181 -19.22 -4.41 15.33
C GLU A 181 -19.18 -4.98 13.91
N LEU A 182 -17.98 -5.14 13.37
CA LEU A 182 -17.72 -5.83 12.11
C LEU A 182 -17.10 -7.19 12.40
N ASN A 183 -17.70 -8.25 11.87
CA ASN A 183 -17.18 -9.61 11.95
C ASN A 183 -16.81 -10.12 10.57
N LEU A 184 -15.60 -10.67 10.44
CA LEU A 184 -15.19 -11.47 9.29
C LEU A 184 -15.16 -12.95 9.68
N PRO A 185 -15.68 -13.86 8.84
CA PRO A 185 -15.65 -15.30 9.11
C PRO A 185 -14.23 -15.87 9.00
N LYS A 186 -13.35 -15.18 8.26
CA LYS A 186 -11.92 -15.47 8.14
C LYS A 186 -11.16 -14.19 7.82
N THR A 187 -9.86 -14.18 8.08
CA THR A 187 -8.94 -13.08 7.73
C THR A 187 -8.04 -13.38 6.53
N GLY A 188 -8.09 -14.59 5.96
CA GLY A 188 -7.25 -15.04 4.87
C GLY A 188 -8.03 -15.18 3.55
N TYR A 189 -7.64 -14.42 2.54
CA TYR A 189 -8.34 -14.34 1.25
C TYR A 189 -7.38 -14.52 0.07
N LEU A 190 -7.91 -14.93 -1.09
CA LEU A 190 -7.17 -14.94 -2.35
C LEU A 190 -7.64 -13.83 -3.30
N PRO A 191 -6.78 -13.33 -4.22
CA PRO A 191 -7.22 -12.44 -5.29
C PRO A 191 -8.39 -13.02 -6.10
N GLY A 192 -9.46 -12.25 -6.27
CA GLY A 192 -10.72 -12.65 -6.90
C GLY A 192 -11.76 -13.22 -5.94
N GLU A 193 -11.40 -13.50 -4.69
CA GLU A 193 -12.34 -13.93 -3.66
C GLU A 193 -13.18 -12.76 -3.14
N ALA A 194 -14.49 -13.00 -3.01
CA ALA A 194 -15.40 -12.05 -2.37
C ALA A 194 -15.31 -12.16 -0.84
N VAL A 195 -15.13 -11.01 -0.19
CA VAL A 195 -15.15 -10.88 1.26
C VAL A 195 -16.58 -10.67 1.71
N TYR A 196 -17.06 -11.57 2.57
CA TYR A 196 -18.34 -11.44 3.25
C TYR A 196 -18.10 -11.22 4.74
N GLY A 197 -18.91 -10.37 5.37
CA GLY A 197 -18.87 -10.14 6.80
C GLY A 197 -20.26 -9.95 7.39
N SER A 198 -20.32 -9.76 8.71
CA SER A 198 -21.53 -9.29 9.37
C SER A 198 -21.29 -7.99 10.11
N LEU A 199 -22.21 -7.06 9.92
CA LEU A 199 -22.17 -5.72 10.50
C LEU A 199 -23.33 -5.57 11.47
N LYS A 200 -23.02 -5.29 12.73
CA LYS A 200 -24.00 -4.95 13.76
C LYS A 200 -23.83 -3.50 14.16
N ILE A 201 -24.92 -2.73 14.10
CA ILE A 201 -24.98 -1.35 14.58
C ILE A 201 -26.03 -1.31 15.70
N GLY A 202 -25.67 -0.70 16.84
CA GLY A 202 -26.56 -0.51 17.98
C GLY A 202 -27.83 0.27 17.59
N ASN A 203 -28.84 0.30 18.45
CA ASN A 203 -30.13 0.95 18.17
C ASN A 203 -30.12 2.49 18.25
N LYS A 204 -28.98 3.08 18.64
CA LYS A 204 -28.78 4.53 18.65
C LYS A 204 -27.77 4.88 17.56
N TYR A 205 -28.25 5.43 16.46
CA TYR A 205 -27.43 5.88 15.33
C TYR A 205 -28.03 7.13 14.65
N PRO A 206 -27.19 7.95 13.98
CA PRO A 206 -27.62 9.06 13.12
C PRO A 206 -28.57 8.63 12.00
N LYS A 207 -29.40 9.54 11.47
CA LYS A 207 -30.50 9.18 10.55
C LYS A 207 -30.02 8.55 9.25
N ASP A 208 -28.85 8.95 8.81
CA ASP A 208 -28.26 8.81 7.49
C ASP A 208 -26.98 7.95 7.51
N ILE A 209 -26.64 7.33 8.64
CA ILE A 209 -25.43 6.52 8.80
C ILE A 209 -25.28 5.44 7.72
N LEU A 210 -26.39 4.90 7.23
CA LEU A 210 -26.39 3.85 6.22
C LEU A 210 -26.01 4.35 4.83
N ASN A 211 -26.20 5.64 4.55
CA ASN A 211 -25.85 6.25 3.28
C ASN A 211 -24.35 6.56 3.18
N HIS A 212 -23.66 6.56 4.33
CA HIS A 212 -22.27 6.96 4.48
C HIS A 212 -21.38 5.78 4.91
N MET A 213 -21.80 4.55 4.60
CA MET A 213 -20.99 3.36 4.88
C MET A 213 -20.05 3.10 3.71
N GLU A 214 -18.75 3.12 3.98
CA GLU A 214 -17.75 2.93 2.94
C GLU A 214 -16.75 1.87 3.36
N VAL A 215 -16.44 0.97 2.43
CA VAL A 215 -15.44 -0.07 2.63
C VAL A 215 -14.24 0.24 1.75
N ARG A 216 -13.06 0.16 2.35
CA ARG A 216 -11.78 0.29 1.67
C ARG A 216 -10.96 -0.98 1.89
N LEU A 217 -10.32 -1.46 0.82
CA LEU A 217 -9.14 -2.31 0.95
C LEU A 217 -7.94 -1.39 0.95
N VAL A 218 -7.12 -1.53 2.00
CA VAL A 218 -5.90 -0.74 2.14
C VAL A 218 -4.68 -1.63 2.19
N ASP A 219 -3.55 -1.15 1.67
CA ASP A 219 -2.23 -1.77 1.82
C ASP A 219 -1.26 -0.86 2.55
N ARG A 220 -0.27 -1.46 3.20
CA ARG A 220 0.91 -0.76 3.70
C ARG A 220 2.14 -1.64 3.56
N VAL A 221 3.30 -1.03 3.65
CA VAL A 221 4.58 -1.73 3.61
C VAL A 221 5.32 -1.53 4.92
N ARG A 222 5.97 -2.60 5.40
CA ARG A 222 6.89 -2.57 6.54
C ARG A 222 8.30 -2.99 6.13
N ARG A 223 9.34 -2.21 6.50
CA ARG A 223 10.74 -2.61 6.38
C ARG A 223 11.09 -3.63 7.46
N ILE A 224 11.63 -4.77 7.06
CA ILE A 224 12.02 -5.83 8.01
C ILE A 224 13.44 -5.59 8.50
N GLY A 225 13.67 -5.80 9.81
CA GLY A 225 14.96 -5.54 10.48
C GLY A 225 15.16 -4.07 10.88
N ALA A 226 14.09 -3.28 10.89
CA ALA A 226 14.03 -1.93 11.44
C ALA A 226 13.15 -1.92 12.70
N ALA A 227 13.33 -0.93 13.57
CA ALA A 227 12.46 -0.75 14.74
C ALA A 227 11.00 -0.64 14.30
N GLU A 228 10.08 -1.40 14.91
CA GLU A 228 8.67 -1.48 14.47
C GLU A 228 8.01 -0.10 14.33
N ILE A 229 8.39 0.83 15.19
CA ILE A 229 7.91 2.21 15.26
C ILE A 229 8.24 2.99 13.97
N ALA A 230 9.43 2.83 13.41
CA ALA A 230 9.90 3.57 12.23
C ALA A 230 9.81 2.78 10.92
N ALA A 231 9.31 1.55 10.98
CA ALA A 231 9.41 0.60 9.89
C ALA A 231 8.16 0.52 9.00
N ALA A 232 7.03 1.12 9.38
CA ALA A 232 5.75 0.92 8.71
C ALA A 232 5.21 2.20 8.07
N SER A 233 4.82 2.10 6.79
CA SER A 233 4.15 3.20 6.08
C SER A 233 2.71 3.37 6.57
N PRO A 234 2.08 4.54 6.34
CA PRO A 234 0.64 4.70 6.43
C PRO A 234 -0.09 3.73 5.52
N TRP A 235 -1.39 3.55 5.76
CA TRP A 235 -2.22 2.80 4.85
C TRP A 235 -2.50 3.61 3.58
N ARG A 236 -2.54 2.91 2.47
CA ARG A 236 -2.91 3.43 1.15
C ARG A 236 -4.16 2.72 0.67
N THR A 237 -5.14 3.50 0.22
CA THR A 237 -6.37 2.96 -0.37
C THR A 237 -6.09 2.34 -1.74
N LEU A 238 -6.42 1.05 -1.89
CA LEU A 238 -6.30 0.31 -3.15
C LEU A 238 -7.64 0.06 -3.84
N LEU A 239 -8.68 -0.15 -3.05
CA LEU A 239 -10.04 -0.35 -3.55
C LEU A 239 -11.01 0.38 -2.64
N TYR A 240 -12.05 0.93 -3.25
CA TYR A 240 -13.14 1.63 -2.58
C TYR A 240 -14.47 1.04 -3.03
N ARG A 241 -15.40 0.92 -2.08
CA ARG A 241 -16.79 0.59 -2.37
C ARG A 241 -17.73 1.25 -1.35
N ARG A 242 -18.77 1.90 -1.83
CA ARG A 242 -19.89 2.36 -1.01
C ARG A 242 -20.85 1.19 -0.75
N LEU A 243 -21.33 1.05 0.49
CA LEU A 243 -22.30 0.02 0.83
C LEU A 243 -23.71 0.60 0.79
N GLU A 244 -24.53 0.08 -0.11
CA GLU A 244 -25.91 0.56 -0.29
C GLU A 244 -26.85 0.20 0.89
N GLU A 245 -27.88 1.01 1.05
CA GLU A 245 -29.05 0.69 1.86
C GLU A 245 -29.92 -0.32 1.11
N GLU A 246 -30.17 -1.50 1.70
CA GLU A 246 -31.12 -2.45 1.12
C GLU A 246 -32.56 -1.92 1.32
N GLU A 247 -33.42 -2.03 0.30
CA GLU A 247 -34.80 -1.50 0.32
C GLU A 247 -35.67 -1.98 1.51
N ASN A 248 -35.28 -3.09 2.15
CA ASN A 248 -35.98 -3.71 3.27
C ASN A 248 -35.45 -3.34 4.66
N THR A 249 -34.53 -2.38 4.78
CA THR A 249 -33.99 -1.97 6.09
C THR A 249 -35.13 -1.41 6.96
N PRO A 250 -35.37 -1.94 8.18
CA PRO A 250 -36.54 -1.57 8.96
C PRO A 250 -36.51 -0.08 9.35
N LYS A 251 -37.52 0.67 8.91
CA LYS A 251 -37.69 2.12 9.20
C LYS A 251 -37.87 2.46 10.69
N ASN A 252 -37.87 1.46 11.57
CA ASN A 252 -38.18 1.58 12.98
C ASN A 252 -36.89 1.44 13.82
N ARG A 253 -36.31 2.57 14.24
CA ARG A 253 -35.03 2.68 14.98
C ARG A 253 -34.96 1.99 16.35
N LYS A 254 -36.04 1.34 16.79
CA LYS A 254 -36.07 0.68 18.11
C LYS A 254 -35.22 -0.59 18.13
N GLU A 255 -34.96 -1.18 16.96
CA GLU A 255 -34.10 -2.33 16.79
C GLU A 255 -32.77 -1.86 16.15
N GLY A 256 -31.64 -2.39 16.64
CA GLY A 256 -30.34 -2.17 16.02
C GLY A 256 -30.30 -2.77 14.61
N ILE A 257 -29.31 -2.39 13.82
CA ILE A 257 -29.13 -2.92 12.47
C ILE A 257 -28.23 -4.15 12.56
N GLN A 258 -28.64 -5.25 11.95
CA GLN A 258 -27.80 -6.44 11.77
C GLN A 258 -27.86 -6.84 10.30
N LYS A 259 -26.73 -6.68 9.59
CA LYS A 259 -26.55 -7.15 8.22
C LYS A 259 -25.64 -8.37 8.26
N GLU A 260 -26.20 -9.54 7.95
CA GLU A 260 -25.45 -10.80 7.84
C GLU A 260 -25.13 -11.09 6.36
N ASN A 261 -24.03 -11.79 6.10
CA ASN A 261 -23.58 -12.12 4.74
C ASN A 261 -23.43 -10.90 3.82
N LEU A 262 -23.01 -9.77 4.39
CA LEU A 262 -22.77 -8.53 3.66
C LEU A 262 -21.51 -8.70 2.81
N GLN A 263 -21.65 -8.65 1.48
CA GLN A 263 -20.48 -8.63 0.58
C GLN A 263 -19.79 -7.27 0.70
N LEU A 264 -18.64 -7.24 1.38
CA LEU A 264 -17.87 -6.03 1.59
C LEU A 264 -17.17 -5.60 0.31
N LEU A 265 -16.34 -6.48 -0.27
CA LEU A 265 -15.61 -6.23 -1.51
C LEU A 265 -15.13 -7.53 -2.13
N THR A 266 -14.56 -7.47 -3.32
CA THR A 266 -13.82 -8.59 -3.93
C THR A 266 -12.35 -8.22 -3.96
N ILE A 267 -11.47 -9.10 -3.47
CA ILE A 267 -10.03 -8.83 -3.43
C ILE A 267 -9.54 -8.65 -4.88
N PRO A 268 -8.95 -7.50 -5.24
CA PRO A 268 -8.46 -7.26 -6.59
C PRO A 268 -7.12 -7.96 -6.85
N SER A 269 -6.58 -7.78 -8.05
CA SER A 269 -5.23 -8.23 -8.39
C SER A 269 -4.18 -7.40 -7.63
N VAL A 270 -3.60 -7.99 -6.57
CA VAL A 270 -2.63 -7.33 -5.70
C VAL A 270 -1.48 -8.27 -5.34
N CYS A 271 -0.37 -7.70 -4.89
CA CYS A 271 0.76 -8.49 -4.40
C CYS A 271 0.34 -9.32 -3.17
N PRO A 272 0.70 -10.60 -3.09
CA PRO A 272 0.44 -11.37 -1.88
C PRO A 272 1.08 -10.74 -0.63
N THR A 273 0.46 -10.96 0.54
CA THR A 273 1.06 -10.59 1.83
C THR A 273 2.43 -11.24 1.93
N THR A 274 3.48 -10.44 2.10
CA THR A 274 4.82 -11.00 2.21
C THR A 274 4.94 -11.75 3.53
N LYS A 275 5.23 -13.03 3.45
CA LYS A 275 5.60 -13.79 4.65
C LYS A 275 7.06 -13.51 4.97
N GLY A 276 7.30 -12.86 6.10
CA GLY A 276 8.44 -13.27 6.90
C GLY A 276 8.21 -14.74 7.22
N ASP A 277 9.09 -15.61 6.75
CA ASP A 277 8.99 -17.02 7.06
C ASP A 277 9.26 -17.13 8.57
N PHE A 278 8.22 -17.33 9.39
CA PHE A 278 8.33 -17.58 10.83
C PHE A 278 7.33 -18.67 11.18
N ASP A 279 7.81 -19.72 11.83
CA ASP A 279 6.96 -20.71 12.46
C ASP A 279 6.30 -20.06 13.70
N SER A 280 4.97 -19.96 13.70
CA SER A 280 4.22 -19.32 14.79
C SER A 280 4.31 -20.05 16.13
N VAL A 281 4.84 -21.28 16.15
CA VAL A 281 5.04 -22.10 17.35
C VAL A 281 6.48 -22.03 17.84
N THR A 282 7.47 -21.84 16.95
CA THR A 282 8.90 -21.90 17.30
C THR A 282 9.66 -20.58 17.08
N ASN A 283 9.03 -19.57 16.46
CA ASN A 283 9.66 -18.34 15.97
C ASN A 283 10.86 -18.56 15.03
N GLU A 284 11.02 -19.76 14.45
CA GLU A 284 12.13 -20.06 13.53
C GLU A 284 11.81 -19.69 12.09
N VAL A 285 12.84 -19.24 11.36
CA VAL A 285 12.70 -18.80 9.97
C VAL A 285 12.51 -19.98 9.02
N HIS A 286 11.32 -20.14 8.46
CA HIS A 286 11.05 -21.07 7.35
C HIS A 286 11.97 -20.74 6.15
N GLN A 287 12.25 -21.75 5.32
CA GLN A 287 13.11 -21.60 4.14
C GLN A 287 12.28 -21.82 2.89
N LEU A 288 12.34 -20.88 1.93
CA LEU A 288 11.84 -21.07 0.57
C LEU A 288 12.30 -22.44 0.02
N ILE A 289 11.32 -23.23 -0.44
CA ILE A 289 11.43 -24.67 -0.74
C ILE A 289 12.66 -25.01 -1.63
N PRO A 290 13.45 -26.05 -1.30
CA PRO A 290 14.77 -26.31 -1.88
C PRO A 290 14.83 -27.31 -3.05
N ASN A 291 13.76 -27.48 -3.85
CA ASN A 291 13.75 -28.57 -4.83
C ASN A 291 14.30 -28.17 -6.21
N GLY A 292 15.63 -28.05 -6.27
CA GLY A 292 16.39 -28.07 -7.51
C GLY A 292 17.89 -28.09 -7.24
N ARG A 293 18.55 -29.24 -7.44
CA ARG A 293 20.01 -29.41 -7.31
C ARG A 293 20.72 -28.46 -8.29
N LEU A 294 21.15 -27.28 -7.85
CA LEU A 294 22.00 -26.39 -8.66
C LEU A 294 23.47 -26.75 -8.50
N LEU A 295 24.16 -26.79 -9.64
CA LEU A 295 25.60 -26.68 -9.74
C LEU A 295 26.02 -25.30 -9.18
N GLU A 296 26.94 -25.30 -8.21
CA GLU A 296 27.33 -24.10 -7.46
C GLU A 296 28.09 -23.09 -8.35
N SER A 297 27.67 -21.82 -8.33
CA SER A 297 28.48 -20.68 -8.79
C SER A 297 28.61 -19.67 -7.64
N PRO A 298 29.66 -18.83 -7.58
CA PRO A 298 29.93 -17.89 -6.47
C PRO A 298 28.74 -16.98 -6.07
N SER A 299 27.78 -16.79 -6.98
CA SER A 299 26.49 -16.11 -6.77
C SER A 299 25.55 -16.81 -5.76
N THR A 300 25.80 -18.07 -5.39
CA THR A 300 25.00 -18.84 -4.42
C THR A 300 25.33 -18.51 -2.96
N ALA A 301 26.47 -17.86 -2.66
CA ALA A 301 26.75 -17.35 -1.32
C ALA A 301 25.71 -16.29 -0.89
N THR A 302 25.27 -15.46 -1.84
CA THR A 302 24.24 -14.42 -1.65
C THR A 302 22.83 -15.00 -1.46
N LEU A 303 22.56 -16.23 -1.93
CA LEU A 303 21.27 -16.91 -1.70
C LEU A 303 21.05 -17.25 -0.22
N ARG A 304 22.10 -17.54 0.55
CA ARG A 304 21.98 -17.86 1.99
C ARG A 304 21.60 -16.64 2.84
N PHE A 305 21.84 -15.42 2.35
CA PHE A 305 21.47 -14.16 3.01
C PHE A 305 20.05 -13.66 2.67
N ARG A 306 19.27 -14.42 1.88
CA ARG A 306 17.87 -14.10 1.52
C ARG A 306 16.84 -14.88 2.34
N LYS A 307 17.15 -15.22 3.60
CA LYS A 307 16.20 -15.93 4.48
C LYS A 307 15.02 -15.07 4.94
N GLN A 308 15.22 -13.76 5.02
CA GLN A 308 14.19 -12.82 5.49
C GLN A 308 13.87 -11.80 4.37
N PRO A 309 12.58 -11.56 4.07
CA PRO A 309 12.19 -10.52 3.12
C PRO A 309 12.65 -9.15 3.61
N PHE A 310 12.90 -8.22 2.69
CA PHE A 310 13.27 -6.84 3.04
C PHE A 310 12.06 -5.96 3.34
N LEU A 311 10.98 -6.18 2.58
CA LEU A 311 9.71 -5.49 2.74
C LEU A 311 8.64 -6.53 3.10
N LYS A 312 7.71 -6.15 3.99
CA LYS A 312 6.50 -6.90 4.30
C LYS A 312 5.28 -6.09 3.89
N ILE A 313 4.54 -6.61 2.93
CA ILE A 313 3.29 -6.01 2.45
C ILE A 313 2.15 -6.53 3.32
N GLU A 314 1.32 -5.64 3.84
CA GLU A 314 0.19 -5.95 4.71
C GLU A 314 -1.09 -5.32 4.19
N TYR A 315 -2.22 -5.89 4.60
CA TYR A 315 -3.54 -5.45 4.17
C TYR A 315 -4.50 -5.31 5.36
N ALA A 316 -5.48 -4.43 5.20
CA ALA A 316 -6.61 -4.33 6.10
C ALA A 316 -7.89 -3.97 5.33
N ILE A 317 -9.03 -4.33 5.91
CA ILE A 317 -10.34 -3.85 5.49
C ILE A 317 -10.76 -2.76 6.46
N GLN A 318 -10.99 -1.58 5.92
CA GLN A 318 -11.48 -0.43 6.68
C GLN A 318 -12.94 -0.18 6.33
N LEU A 319 -13.81 -0.12 7.33
CA LEU A 319 -15.21 0.26 7.21
C LEU A 319 -15.43 1.59 7.95
N THR A 320 -15.74 2.65 7.22
CA THR A 320 -16.17 3.92 7.79
C THR A 320 -17.68 3.96 7.90
N LEU A 321 -18.19 4.51 9.00
CA LEU A 321 -19.61 4.81 9.21
C LEU A 321 -19.78 6.34 9.28
N GLY A 322 -19.77 6.98 8.11
CA GLY A 322 -19.57 8.43 8.00
C GLY A 322 -18.27 8.85 8.67
N VAL A 323 -18.33 9.90 9.48
CA VAL A 323 -17.18 10.38 10.28
C VAL A 323 -17.14 9.80 11.68
N PHE A 324 -18.12 8.98 12.06
CA PHE A 324 -18.33 8.65 13.47
C PHE A 324 -17.44 7.50 13.94
N LEU A 325 -17.16 6.55 13.06
CA LEU A 325 -16.40 5.35 13.39
C LEU A 325 -15.63 4.85 12.17
N LEU A 326 -14.40 4.40 12.43
CA LEU A 326 -13.56 3.63 11.52
C LEU A 326 -13.30 2.27 12.16
N LEU A 327 -13.81 1.20 11.55
CA LEU A 327 -13.51 -0.17 11.95
C LEU A 327 -12.44 -0.72 11.02
N GLU A 328 -11.27 -1.06 11.56
CA GLU A 328 -10.15 -1.65 10.81
C GLU A 328 -9.97 -3.13 11.18
N VAL A 329 -9.99 -4.01 10.18
CA VAL A 329 -9.76 -5.45 10.34
C VAL A 329 -8.56 -5.87 9.50
N PRO A 330 -7.41 -6.20 10.12
CA PRO A 330 -6.26 -6.73 9.39
C PRO A 330 -6.60 -8.03 8.66
N ILE A 331 -6.12 -8.18 7.43
CA ILE A 331 -6.31 -9.38 6.63
C ILE A 331 -5.00 -9.81 5.97
N ASP A 332 -4.92 -11.07 5.60
CA ASP A 332 -3.84 -11.64 4.82
C ASP A 332 -4.34 -12.05 3.42
N ILE A 333 -3.59 -11.64 2.41
CA ILE A 333 -3.85 -12.01 1.02
C ILE A 333 -2.87 -13.11 0.61
N GLY A 334 -3.41 -14.28 0.31
CA GLY A 334 -2.64 -15.46 -0.09
C GLY A 334 -2.23 -15.47 -1.56
N GLU A 335 -1.66 -16.60 -1.97
CA GLU A 335 -1.06 -16.78 -3.30
C GLU A 335 -1.83 -17.82 -4.10
N HIS A 336 -2.16 -17.48 -5.36
CA HIS A 336 -2.59 -18.50 -6.32
C HIS A 336 -1.41 -19.32 -6.81
N SER A 337 -1.66 -20.59 -7.14
CA SER A 337 -0.64 -21.43 -7.75
C SER A 337 -0.26 -20.90 -9.11
N THR A 338 1.03 -20.66 -9.33
CA THR A 338 1.57 -20.22 -10.63
C THR A 338 1.61 -21.33 -11.69
N LYS A 339 1.14 -22.54 -11.32
CA LYS A 339 1.02 -23.72 -12.18
C LYS A 339 -0.42 -23.95 -12.65
N ASP A 340 -1.40 -23.28 -12.03
CA ASP A 340 -2.80 -23.41 -12.39
C ASP A 340 -3.10 -22.56 -13.64
N HIS A 341 -3.67 -23.19 -14.66
CA HIS A 341 -3.99 -22.55 -15.94
C HIS A 341 -5.27 -21.71 -15.89
N ASP A 342 -6.11 -21.90 -14.87
CA ASP A 342 -7.33 -21.10 -14.67
C ASP A 342 -7.03 -19.72 -14.08
N ILE A 343 -5.80 -19.53 -13.58
CA ILE A 343 -5.33 -18.28 -12.98
C ILE A 343 -4.79 -17.37 -14.07
N LYS A 344 -5.37 -16.17 -14.16
CA LYS A 344 -4.94 -15.13 -15.09
C LYS A 344 -4.03 -14.15 -14.39
N LEU A 345 -3.18 -13.47 -15.15
CA LEU A 345 -2.45 -12.31 -14.65
C LEU A 345 -3.26 -11.06 -14.98
N GLN A 346 -3.46 -10.20 -13.99
CA GLN A 346 -4.15 -8.92 -14.15
C GLN A 346 -3.29 -7.79 -13.60
N HIS A 347 -3.41 -6.62 -14.20
CA HIS A 347 -2.71 -5.41 -13.76
C HIS A 347 -3.06 -5.06 -12.32
N PHE A 348 -2.07 -4.52 -11.62
CA PHE A 348 -2.22 -3.97 -10.30
C PHE A 348 -3.33 -2.92 -10.28
N VAL A 349 -4.18 -2.99 -9.25
CA VAL A 349 -5.38 -2.15 -9.15
C VAL A 349 -5.09 -0.64 -9.12
N ALA A 350 -3.92 -0.21 -8.63
CA ALA A 350 -3.53 1.20 -8.61
C ALA A 350 -2.94 1.70 -9.95
N GLY A 351 -2.85 0.85 -10.97
CA GLY A 351 -2.41 1.24 -12.31
C GLY A 351 -0.90 1.44 -12.47
N ALA A 352 -0.53 2.17 -13.52
CA ALA A 352 0.87 2.38 -13.91
C ALA A 352 1.61 3.31 -12.95
N GLN A 353 2.87 2.99 -12.70
CA GLN A 353 3.75 3.68 -11.75
C GLN A 353 5.00 4.17 -12.49
N THR A 354 5.46 5.37 -12.16
CA THR A 354 6.64 5.97 -12.81
C THR A 354 7.93 5.29 -12.34
N VAL A 355 8.86 5.06 -13.26
CA VAL A 355 10.14 4.38 -13.03
C VAL A 355 11.32 5.34 -13.21
N GLU A 356 11.47 6.25 -12.27
CA GLU A 356 12.61 7.17 -12.20
C GLU A 356 13.65 6.69 -11.18
N GLU A 357 14.93 6.90 -11.49
CA GLU A 357 16.04 6.68 -10.56
C GLU A 357 16.83 7.98 -10.37
N ARG A 358 17.37 8.19 -9.16
CA ARG A 358 18.19 9.37 -8.84
C ARG A 358 19.45 9.48 -9.72
N ASP A 359 19.99 8.35 -10.21
CA ASP A 359 21.21 8.29 -11.03
C ASP A 359 20.99 8.66 -12.53
N GLU A 360 19.83 9.20 -12.88
CA GLU A 360 19.45 9.62 -14.23
C GLU A 360 19.69 11.10 -14.51
N SER A 361 20.02 11.87 -13.47
CA SER A 361 20.37 13.29 -13.59
C SER A 361 21.49 13.51 -14.61
N GLY A 362 21.25 14.41 -15.57
CA GLY A 362 22.20 14.74 -16.64
C GLY A 362 22.20 13.77 -17.83
N LYS A 363 21.39 12.70 -17.82
CA LYS A 363 21.21 11.80 -18.97
C LYS A 363 19.99 12.21 -19.81
N ILE A 364 19.96 11.82 -21.08
CA ILE A 364 18.90 12.15 -22.03
C ILE A 364 17.99 10.93 -22.22
N ALA A 365 16.77 10.99 -21.69
CA ALA A 365 15.79 9.93 -21.84
C ALA A 365 15.23 9.89 -23.28
N ILE A 366 15.24 8.72 -23.92
CA ILE A 366 14.55 8.46 -25.18
C ILE A 366 13.26 7.70 -24.88
N ASN A 367 12.13 8.24 -25.32
CA ASN A 367 10.78 7.70 -25.08
C ASN A 367 10.35 7.66 -23.59
N GLY A 368 10.94 8.52 -22.75
CA GLY A 368 10.47 8.75 -21.38
C GLY A 368 9.28 9.74 -21.32
N PRO A 369 8.63 9.90 -20.15
CA PRO A 369 8.88 9.19 -18.88
C PRO A 369 8.51 7.71 -18.97
N PHE A 370 9.21 6.87 -18.20
CA PHE A 370 9.01 5.41 -18.22
C PHE A 370 8.01 5.00 -17.15
N THR A 371 7.00 4.22 -17.54
CA THR A 371 5.96 3.74 -16.62
C THR A 371 5.89 2.22 -16.61
N TYR A 372 5.42 1.65 -15.50
CA TYR A 372 5.33 0.22 -15.29
C TYR A 372 4.12 -0.14 -14.43
N THR A 373 3.34 -1.14 -14.85
CA THR A 373 2.23 -1.67 -14.06
C THR A 373 2.55 -3.11 -13.70
N PRO A 374 2.77 -3.44 -12.41
CA PRO A 374 2.91 -4.82 -11.99
C PRO A 374 1.67 -5.65 -12.35
N VAL A 375 1.87 -6.96 -12.52
CA VAL A 375 0.77 -7.91 -12.67
C VAL A 375 0.79 -8.94 -11.55
N TYR A 376 -0.40 -9.37 -11.15
CA TYR A 376 -0.57 -10.41 -10.13
C TYR A 376 -1.54 -11.50 -10.57
N PRO A 377 -1.37 -12.73 -10.04
CA PRO A 377 -2.33 -13.81 -10.20
C PRO A 377 -3.73 -13.44 -9.69
N TYR A 378 -4.74 -13.69 -10.50
CA TYR A 378 -6.15 -13.42 -10.22
C TYR A 378 -7.04 -14.52 -10.79
N LYS A 379 -8.07 -14.91 -10.03
CA LYS A 379 -9.06 -15.91 -10.46
C LYS A 379 -10.43 -15.25 -10.63
N ASP A 380 -10.97 -15.28 -11.84
CA ASP A 380 -12.33 -14.80 -12.11
C ASP A 380 -13.34 -15.74 -11.43
N ASN A 381 -13.96 -15.30 -10.34
CA ASN A 381 -15.10 -16.00 -9.76
C ASN A 381 -16.37 -15.64 -10.54
N VAL A 382 -16.60 -16.31 -11.67
CA VAL A 382 -17.91 -16.27 -12.34
C VAL A 382 -18.86 -17.19 -11.59
N THR A 383 -19.45 -16.69 -10.51
CA THR A 383 -20.60 -17.34 -9.84
C THR A 383 -21.60 -16.30 -9.36
N SER A 384 -22.38 -15.80 -10.30
CA SER A 384 -23.76 -15.40 -10.03
C SER A 384 -24.58 -16.67 -9.73
N SER A 385 -24.50 -17.17 -8.51
CA SER A 385 -25.46 -18.13 -7.97
C SER A 385 -25.48 -18.02 -6.46
N VAL A 386 -26.53 -17.38 -5.95
CA VAL A 386 -26.95 -17.40 -4.55
C VAL A 386 -26.91 -18.85 -4.05
N PRO A 387 -26.15 -19.18 -3.00
CA PRO A 387 -26.26 -20.49 -2.37
C PRO A 387 -27.62 -20.58 -1.69
N GLU A 388 -28.48 -21.50 -2.13
CA GLU A 388 -29.67 -21.89 -1.38
C GLU A 388 -29.26 -22.41 0.02
N PRO A 389 -30.04 -22.11 1.07
CA PRO A 389 -29.73 -22.51 2.43
C PRO A 389 -29.85 -24.04 2.55
N GLN A 390 -28.72 -24.73 2.71
CA GLN A 390 -28.71 -26.14 3.06
C GLN A 390 -28.99 -26.30 4.55
N THR A 391 -30.20 -26.77 4.86
CA THR A 391 -30.62 -27.31 6.16
C THR A 391 -29.71 -28.46 6.60
N TYR A 392 -28.95 -28.27 7.68
CA TYR A 392 -28.30 -29.35 8.41
C TYR A 392 -29.14 -29.76 9.63
N SER A 393 -29.61 -31.00 9.63
CA SER A 393 -30.16 -31.68 10.81
C SER A 393 -29.03 -32.28 11.68
N PRO A 394 -29.17 -32.31 13.01
CA PRO A 394 -28.05 -32.54 13.91
C PRO A 394 -27.77 -34.04 14.12
N ALA A 395 -26.49 -34.41 14.12
CA ALA A 395 -26.02 -35.68 14.68
C ALA A 395 -25.18 -35.38 15.93
N VAL A 396 -25.67 -35.87 17.07
CA VAL A 396 -25.04 -35.79 18.39
C VAL A 396 -23.87 -36.77 18.47
N PRO A 397 -22.75 -36.35 19.09
CA PRO A 397 -22.14 -37.23 20.08
C PRO A 397 -21.90 -36.49 21.40
N THR A 398 -22.42 -37.12 22.44
CA THR A 398 -22.14 -36.93 23.87
C THR A 398 -20.64 -37.02 24.16
N ILE A 399 -20.09 -36.09 24.96
CA ILE A 399 -19.40 -36.38 26.24
C ILE A 399 -18.90 -35.07 26.91
N GLN A 400 -19.44 -34.90 28.12
CA GLN A 400 -18.91 -34.31 29.36
C GLN A 400 -18.52 -32.84 29.41
N GLU A 401 -19.44 -32.09 30.02
CA GLU A 401 -19.26 -30.81 30.69
C GLU A 401 -18.19 -30.89 31.77
N GLU A 402 -17.26 -29.94 31.77
CA GLU A 402 -16.83 -29.27 32.99
C GLU A 402 -16.85 -27.77 32.72
N GLN A 403 -17.87 -27.11 33.25
CA GLN A 403 -17.99 -25.66 33.26
C GLN A 403 -17.00 -25.06 34.27
N THR A 404 -16.25 -24.06 33.88
CA THR A 404 -15.86 -22.98 34.78
C THR A 404 -16.00 -21.66 34.04
N ILE A 405 -16.94 -20.86 34.51
CA ILE A 405 -17.31 -19.53 34.02
C ILE A 405 -16.22 -18.55 34.44
N MET A 406 -15.61 -17.83 33.50
CA MET A 406 -14.98 -16.53 33.76
C MET A 406 -15.32 -15.56 32.63
N ASN A 407 -16.00 -14.48 33.01
CA ASN A 407 -16.20 -13.28 32.21
C ASN A 407 -14.84 -12.63 31.93
N ALA A 408 -14.54 -12.30 30.66
CA ALA A 408 -13.40 -11.46 30.32
C ALA A 408 -13.84 -10.41 29.29
N SER A 409 -14.04 -9.21 29.82
CA SER A 409 -14.10 -7.92 29.14
C SER A 409 -12.71 -7.52 28.64
N HIS A 410 -12.66 -6.85 27.48
CA HIS A 410 -11.56 -6.06 26.92
C HIS A 410 -10.14 -6.64 27.03
N SER A 411 -9.53 -6.99 25.91
CA SER A 411 -8.10 -6.80 25.73
C SER A 411 -7.78 -6.45 24.28
N VAL A 412 -7.13 -5.30 24.13
CA VAL A 412 -6.21 -5.01 23.04
C VAL A 412 -5.26 -6.20 22.96
N VAL A 413 -5.06 -6.74 21.76
CA VAL A 413 -4.10 -7.82 21.55
C VAL A 413 -2.70 -7.23 21.76
N GLU A 414 -2.21 -7.30 23.00
CA GLU A 414 -0.78 -7.25 23.30
C GLU A 414 -0.12 -8.39 22.52
N ARG A 415 0.62 -8.05 21.47
CA ARG A 415 1.67 -8.92 20.97
C ARG A 415 2.90 -8.64 21.83
N GLU A 416 3.14 -9.46 22.85
CA GLU A 416 4.49 -9.61 23.41
C GLU A 416 5.40 -10.19 22.32
N ILE A 417 6.05 -9.32 21.55
CA ILE A 417 7.27 -9.68 20.84
C ILE A 417 8.39 -9.32 21.80
N GLN A 418 9.10 -10.34 22.29
CA GLN A 418 10.35 -10.17 23.02
C GLN A 418 11.29 -9.32 22.17
N ASN A 419 11.47 -8.06 22.60
CA ASN A 419 12.46 -7.14 22.09
C ASN A 419 13.84 -7.72 22.37
N ASP A 420 14.46 -8.28 21.33
CA ASP A 420 15.89 -8.57 21.34
C ASP A 420 16.52 -7.92 20.10
N SER A 421 16.51 -6.60 20.12
CA SER A 421 17.39 -5.75 19.30
C SER A 421 17.57 -4.44 20.07
N PRO A 422 18.69 -4.25 20.80
CA PRO A 422 18.95 -2.95 21.40
C PRO A 422 19.04 -1.92 20.26
N SER A 423 18.36 -0.78 20.40
CA SER A 423 18.72 0.39 19.62
C SER A 423 20.21 0.63 19.87
N GLU A 424 21.01 0.67 18.80
CA GLU A 424 22.47 0.80 18.93
C GLU A 424 22.88 2.13 19.61
N ASP A 425 21.96 3.07 19.85
CA ASP A 425 22.31 4.44 20.27
C ASP A 425 21.41 5.07 21.36
N GLY A 426 20.68 4.33 22.22
CA GLY A 426 20.05 4.91 23.42
C GLY A 426 19.08 6.09 23.18
N LYS A 427 18.58 6.27 21.95
CA LYS A 427 17.63 7.33 21.55
C LYS A 427 16.20 6.88 21.81
N THR A 428 15.37 7.76 22.38
CA THR A 428 13.92 7.56 22.52
C THR A 428 13.23 7.96 21.23
N LEU A 429 12.34 7.11 20.71
CA LEU A 429 11.55 7.36 19.51
C LEU A 429 10.10 7.62 19.89
N VAL A 430 9.58 8.78 19.48
CA VAL A 430 8.16 9.10 19.61
C VAL A 430 7.52 8.98 18.24
N ARG A 431 6.45 8.18 18.16
CA ARG A 431 5.61 8.12 16.95
C ARG A 431 4.23 8.67 17.24
N THR A 432 3.79 9.54 16.36
CA THR A 432 2.42 10.02 16.31
C THR A 432 1.74 9.46 15.07
N VAL A 433 0.65 8.71 15.24
CA VAL A 433 -0.24 8.28 14.15
C VAL A 433 -1.50 9.13 14.23
N LYS A 434 -1.73 9.95 13.21
CA LYS A 434 -2.93 10.80 13.10
C LYS A 434 -3.81 10.30 11.97
N THR A 435 -5.07 10.01 12.26
CA THR A 435 -6.10 9.61 11.30
C THR A 435 -7.23 10.63 11.30
N VAL A 436 -7.45 11.32 10.19
CA VAL A 436 -8.53 12.29 10.03
C VAL A 436 -9.56 11.75 9.06
N VAL A 437 -10.84 11.77 9.42
CA VAL A 437 -11.96 11.44 8.54
C VAL A 437 -12.87 12.65 8.45
N THR A 438 -12.93 13.26 7.27
CA THR A 438 -13.78 14.42 6.96
C THR A 438 -14.88 14.00 6.00
N HIS A 439 -16.10 14.44 6.25
CA HIS A 439 -17.21 14.31 5.31
C HIS A 439 -17.86 15.67 5.10
N VAL A 440 -18.01 16.03 3.83
CA VAL A 440 -18.67 17.26 3.39
C VAL A 440 -19.83 16.87 2.48
N ASP A 441 -21.04 17.07 2.97
CA ASP A 441 -22.21 17.20 2.11
C ASP A 441 -22.59 18.69 2.06
N GLY A 442 -23.28 19.15 1.02
CA GLY A 442 -23.58 20.59 0.86
C GLY A 442 -24.30 21.26 2.04
N ASN A 443 -24.73 20.51 3.07
CA ASN A 443 -25.38 21.01 4.26
C ASN A 443 -24.45 21.02 5.49
N GLU A 444 -23.67 19.97 5.73
CA GLU A 444 -22.87 19.79 6.95
C GLU A 444 -21.41 19.44 6.67
N THR A 445 -20.50 19.94 7.52
CA THR A 445 -19.08 19.56 7.55
C THR A 445 -18.81 18.85 8.87
N LYS A 446 -18.28 17.62 8.79
CA LYS A 446 -17.92 16.83 9.97
C LYS A 446 -16.50 16.31 9.84
N THR A 447 -15.75 16.35 10.94
CA THR A 447 -14.38 15.85 11.02
C THR A 447 -14.20 15.04 12.30
N MET A 448 -13.52 13.90 12.20
CA MET A 448 -12.99 13.15 13.32
C MET A 448 -11.48 13.02 13.12
N GLU A 449 -10.71 13.46 14.10
CA GLU A 449 -9.26 13.30 14.18
C GLU A 449 -8.92 12.36 15.33
N GLU A 450 -8.19 11.30 15.04
CA GLU A 450 -7.65 10.37 16.03
C GLU A 450 -6.13 10.46 16.00
N THR A 451 -5.53 10.82 17.13
CA THR A 451 -4.09 10.94 17.31
C THR A 451 -3.62 9.92 18.36
N VAL A 452 -2.75 8.99 17.94
CA VAL A 452 -2.12 8.00 18.82
C VAL A 452 -0.65 8.34 18.94
N VAL A 453 -0.21 8.67 20.16
CA VAL A 453 1.20 8.91 20.50
C VAL A 453 1.72 7.70 21.26
N GLU A 454 2.79 7.09 20.75
CA GLU A 454 3.49 5.97 21.38
C GLU A 454 4.91 6.38 21.77
N GLN A 455 5.27 6.19 23.04
CA GLN A 455 6.58 6.48 23.60
C GLN A 455 6.94 5.48 24.70
N ASP A 456 8.05 4.75 24.53
CA ASP A 456 8.66 3.88 25.55
C ASP A 456 7.69 2.91 26.27
N GLY A 457 6.72 2.34 25.53
CA GLY A 457 5.73 1.40 26.05
C GLY A 457 4.45 2.04 26.63
N SER A 458 4.40 3.36 26.74
CA SER A 458 3.18 4.12 27.04
C SER A 458 2.50 4.57 25.76
N PHE A 459 1.16 4.64 25.76
CA PHE A 459 0.42 5.24 24.65
C PHE A 459 -0.68 6.18 25.13
N THR A 460 -0.86 7.27 24.37
CA THR A 460 -1.96 8.20 24.53
C THR A 460 -2.74 8.26 23.23
N ARG A 461 -4.06 8.06 23.31
CA ARG A 461 -5.01 8.15 22.19
C ARG A 461 -5.92 9.36 22.43
N THR A 462 -5.91 10.32 21.54
CA THR A 462 -6.78 11.50 21.57
C THR A 462 -7.72 11.46 20.37
N ILE A 463 -9.02 11.64 20.60
CA ILE A 463 -10.05 11.73 19.56
C ILE A 463 -10.66 13.12 19.62
N GLU A 464 -10.51 13.90 18.57
CA GLU A 464 -11.10 15.22 18.40
C GLU A 464 -12.20 15.17 17.33
N GLU A 465 -13.42 15.53 17.70
CA GLU A 465 -14.57 15.57 16.81
C GLU A 465 -15.03 17.03 16.63
N THR A 466 -15.06 17.49 15.37
CA THR A 466 -15.60 18.79 15.01
C THR A 466 -16.81 18.62 14.08
N VAL A 467 -17.96 19.21 14.45
CA VAL A 467 -19.19 19.16 13.66
C VAL A 467 -19.74 20.57 13.48
N LEU A 468 -19.81 21.05 12.23
CA LEU A 468 -20.49 22.29 11.87
C LEU A 468 -21.76 21.97 11.09
N SER A 469 -22.89 22.30 11.70
CA SER A 469 -24.23 22.08 11.16
C SER A 469 -24.73 23.24 10.30
N ALA A 470 -25.73 22.97 9.46
CA ALA A 470 -26.32 23.97 8.56
C ALA A 470 -26.99 25.16 9.29
N ASP A 471 -27.42 24.96 10.54
CA ASP A 471 -27.98 25.97 11.43
C ASP A 471 -26.91 26.76 12.23
N GLY A 472 -25.63 26.58 11.88
CA GLY A 472 -24.51 27.35 12.44
C GLY A 472 -24.06 26.87 13.82
N ILE A 473 -24.47 25.69 14.26
CA ILE A 473 -23.98 25.13 15.52
C ILE A 473 -22.67 24.37 15.25
N GLU A 474 -21.57 24.87 15.83
CA GLU A 474 -20.25 24.24 15.82
C GLU A 474 -20.03 23.50 17.14
N LYS A 475 -19.68 22.22 17.08
CA LYS A 475 -19.41 21.39 18.26
C LYS A 475 -18.00 20.85 18.17
N HIS A 476 -17.29 20.94 19.29
CA HIS A 476 -15.95 20.43 19.46
C HIS A 476 -15.92 19.47 20.65
N ARG A 477 -15.46 18.24 20.46
CA ARG A 477 -15.32 17.24 21.52
C ARG A 477 -13.93 16.63 21.48
N ILE A 478 -13.32 16.48 22.65
CA ILE A 478 -12.01 15.84 22.81
C ILE A 478 -12.18 14.67 23.78
N GLU A 479 -11.74 13.48 23.40
CA GLU A 479 -11.64 12.29 24.25
C GLU A 479 -10.20 11.80 24.28
N GLU A 480 -9.55 11.86 25.45
CA GLU A 480 -8.18 11.44 25.66
C GLU A 480 -8.16 10.17 26.52
N ILE A 481 -7.49 9.12 26.03
CA ILE A 481 -7.29 7.84 26.69
C ILE A 481 -5.77 7.62 26.82
N SER A 482 -5.26 7.57 28.05
CA SER A 482 -3.83 7.31 28.30
C SER A 482 -3.66 5.99 29.02
N ILE A 483 -2.70 5.17 28.58
CA ILE A 483 -2.28 3.95 29.28
C ILE A 483 -0.81 4.08 29.66
N ASP A 484 -0.52 3.93 30.96
CA ASP A 484 0.85 3.98 31.48
C ASP A 484 1.59 2.64 31.29
N ASN A 485 2.90 2.63 31.57
CA ASN A 485 3.76 1.46 31.46
C ASN A 485 3.37 0.30 32.41
N GLU A 486 2.48 0.56 33.38
CA GLU A 486 1.95 -0.42 34.32
C GLU A 486 0.57 -0.94 33.89
N GLY A 487 0.03 -0.46 32.76
CA GLY A 487 -1.26 -0.87 32.18
C GLY A 487 -2.47 -0.13 32.76
N HIS A 488 -2.29 0.95 33.54
CA HIS A 488 -3.41 1.74 34.05
C HIS A 488 -3.98 2.65 32.96
N GLN A 489 -5.28 2.50 32.69
CA GLN A 489 -6.01 3.34 31.75
C GLN A 489 -6.70 4.51 32.46
N ASP A 490 -6.46 5.73 31.99
CA ASP A 490 -7.23 6.94 32.33
C ASP A 490 -8.01 7.44 31.11
N THR A 491 -9.15 8.09 31.31
CA THR A 491 -9.98 8.62 30.21
C THR A 491 -10.58 9.98 30.59
N LYS A 492 -10.33 10.99 29.76
CA LYS A 492 -10.83 12.36 29.93
C LYS A 492 -11.67 12.75 28.73
N ILE A 493 -12.77 13.47 28.97
CA ILE A 493 -13.68 13.93 27.91
C ILE A 493 -14.01 15.41 28.14
N GLU A 494 -13.81 16.22 27.10
CA GLU A 494 -14.18 17.64 27.04
C GLU A 494 -15.14 17.87 25.87
N GLU A 495 -16.16 18.74 26.04
CA GLU A 495 -17.15 19.04 25.01
C GLU A 495 -17.51 20.54 25.08
N VAL A 496 -17.43 21.22 23.93
CA VAL A 496 -17.72 22.65 23.76
C VAL A 496 -18.67 22.84 22.57
N GLU A 497 -19.65 23.73 22.72
CA GLU A 497 -20.64 24.05 21.68
C GLU A 497 -20.68 25.57 21.49
N ASN A 498 -20.49 26.00 20.24
CA ASN A 498 -20.46 27.41 19.82
C ASN A 498 -21.51 27.66 18.74
N VAL A 499 -21.97 28.92 18.64
CA VAL A 499 -22.90 29.37 17.60
C VAL A 499 -22.17 30.29 16.64
N VAL A 500 -22.09 29.87 15.38
CA VAL A 500 -21.50 30.61 14.26
C VAL A 500 -22.60 31.46 13.59
N PRO A 501 -22.39 32.77 13.37
CA PRO A 501 -23.34 33.60 12.65
C PRO A 501 -23.61 33.08 11.24
N GLU A 502 -24.86 33.16 10.76
CA GLU A 502 -25.26 32.65 9.42
C GLU A 502 -24.39 33.16 8.27
N GLU A 503 -23.92 34.40 8.35
CA GLU A 503 -23.07 35.04 7.33
C GLU A 503 -21.64 34.47 7.29
N GLU A 504 -21.19 33.86 8.38
CA GLU A 504 -19.83 33.32 8.55
C GLU A 504 -19.76 31.79 8.38
N ILE A 505 -20.90 31.09 8.32
CA ILE A 505 -20.96 29.61 8.25
C ILE A 505 -20.13 29.06 7.09
N GLU A 506 -20.31 29.60 5.88
CA GLU A 506 -19.59 29.13 4.69
C GLU A 506 -18.09 29.43 4.75
N GLN A 507 -17.70 30.52 5.40
CA GLN A 507 -16.29 30.81 5.64
C GLN A 507 -15.72 29.83 6.67
N ARG A 508 -16.44 29.61 7.78
CA ARG A 508 -16.01 28.68 8.84
C ARG A 508 -15.92 27.23 8.34
N LYS A 509 -16.83 26.80 7.46
CA LYS A 509 -16.73 25.50 6.77
C LYS A 509 -15.41 25.36 6.02
N LYS A 510 -15.00 26.39 5.28
CA LYS A 510 -13.72 26.39 4.55
C LYS A 510 -12.55 26.39 5.51
N GLU A 511 -12.59 27.19 6.57
CA GLU A 511 -11.54 27.22 7.58
C GLU A 511 -11.36 25.86 8.26
N ILE A 512 -12.45 25.18 8.65
CA ILE A 512 -12.37 23.82 9.23
C ILE A 512 -11.75 22.84 8.22
N ILE A 513 -12.15 22.91 6.95
CA ILE A 513 -11.58 22.05 5.91
C ILE A 513 -10.10 22.38 5.68
N GLU A 514 -9.71 23.65 5.64
CA GLU A 514 -8.30 24.06 5.48
C GLU A 514 -7.45 23.70 6.71
N GLU A 515 -8.00 23.82 7.93
CA GLU A 515 -7.36 23.44 9.19
C GLU A 515 -7.15 21.92 9.30
N THR A 516 -8.06 21.10 8.74
CA THR A 516 -8.05 19.63 8.92
C THR A 516 -7.60 18.85 7.69
N VAL A 517 -7.75 19.43 6.50
CA VAL A 517 -7.46 18.83 5.21
C VAL A 517 -6.48 19.73 4.46
N GLU A 518 -5.22 19.68 4.87
CA GLU A 518 -4.13 20.20 4.05
C GLU A 518 -3.96 19.29 2.83
N LEU A 519 -4.60 19.67 1.71
CA LEU A 519 -4.35 19.06 0.41
C LEU A 519 -3.03 19.57 -0.14
N PRO A 520 -2.19 18.70 -0.71
CA PRO A 520 -0.91 19.14 -1.26
C PRO A 520 -1.16 20.03 -2.48
N GLU A 521 -0.81 21.32 -2.36
CA GLU A 521 -0.81 22.22 -3.50
C GLU A 521 0.26 21.76 -4.50
N HIS A 522 -0.15 21.40 -5.72
CA HIS A 522 0.72 21.04 -6.86
C HIS A 522 1.38 19.64 -6.87
N GLN A 523 0.87 18.63 -6.15
CA GLN A 523 1.34 17.23 -6.29
C GLN A 523 0.53 16.41 -7.31
N GLU A 524 1.23 15.52 -8.03
CA GLU A 524 0.58 14.48 -8.84
C GLU A 524 -0.01 13.38 -7.93
N ALA A 525 -1.20 12.91 -8.27
CA ALA A 525 -1.85 11.83 -7.53
C ALA A 525 -1.03 10.53 -7.63
N SER A 526 -0.79 9.88 -6.49
CA SER A 526 -0.11 8.59 -6.41
C SER A 526 -0.97 7.44 -6.92
N ALA A 527 -2.30 7.57 -6.83
CA ALA A 527 -3.25 6.67 -7.47
C ALA A 527 -4.59 7.38 -7.75
N VAL A 528 -5.26 6.97 -8.83
CA VAL A 528 -6.64 7.36 -9.13
C VAL A 528 -7.47 6.10 -9.34
N ILE A 529 -8.51 5.93 -8.54
CA ILE A 529 -9.43 4.80 -8.58
C ILE A 529 -10.81 5.32 -8.96
N THR A 530 -11.47 4.65 -9.89
CA THR A 530 -12.86 4.96 -10.27
C THR A 530 -13.76 3.81 -9.87
N SER A 531 -14.78 4.08 -9.07
CA SER A 531 -15.76 3.07 -8.67
C SER A 531 -16.68 2.71 -9.84
N SER A 532 -17.31 1.54 -9.79
CA SER A 532 -18.35 1.16 -10.77
C SER A 532 -19.56 2.10 -10.77
N GLU A 533 -19.76 2.85 -9.68
CA GLU A 533 -20.87 3.78 -9.45
C GLU A 533 -20.53 5.22 -9.92
N GLY A 534 -19.29 5.44 -10.36
CA GLY A 534 -18.84 6.74 -10.88
C GLY A 534 -18.18 7.64 -9.84
N ASP A 535 -17.96 7.15 -8.61
CA ASP A 535 -17.18 7.88 -7.61
C ASP A 535 -15.70 7.89 -8.01
N GLN A 536 -15.05 9.02 -7.76
CA GLN A 536 -13.64 9.20 -8.07
C GLN A 536 -12.84 9.29 -6.77
N VAL A 537 -11.96 8.33 -6.56
CA VAL A 537 -11.05 8.30 -5.42
C VAL A 537 -9.66 8.70 -5.90
N THR A 538 -9.08 9.71 -5.28
CA THR A 538 -7.73 10.18 -5.57
C THR A 538 -6.88 10.03 -4.31
N VAL A 539 -5.73 9.38 -4.45
CA VAL A 539 -4.79 9.13 -3.36
C VAL A 539 -3.53 9.96 -3.59
N TYR A 540 -3.15 10.73 -2.59
CA TYR A 540 -1.92 11.51 -2.53
C TYR A 540 -1.03 10.95 -1.43
N SER A 541 0.27 10.95 -1.69
CA SER A 541 1.28 10.60 -0.70
C SER A 541 2.30 11.73 -0.64
N GLU A 542 2.55 12.22 0.56
CA GLU A 542 3.49 13.30 0.81
C GLU A 542 4.43 12.97 1.94
N GLU A 543 5.53 13.70 1.95
CA GLU A 543 6.57 13.58 2.95
C GLU A 543 7.15 14.96 3.24
N THR A 544 7.27 15.26 4.53
CA THR A 544 7.79 16.54 5.01
C THR A 544 8.77 16.30 6.15
N GLU A 545 9.85 17.07 6.14
CA GLU A 545 10.83 17.13 7.21
C GLU A 545 10.83 18.55 7.79
N ASP A 546 10.40 18.70 9.06
CA ASP A 546 10.41 19.98 9.76
C ASP A 546 10.92 19.81 11.20
N GLY A 547 11.84 20.67 11.62
CA GLY A 547 12.30 20.72 13.01
C GLY A 547 12.92 19.42 13.58
N GLY A 548 13.32 18.46 12.74
CA GLY A 548 13.79 17.14 13.18
C GLY A 548 12.69 16.07 13.30
N ALA A 549 11.43 16.46 13.05
CA ALA A 549 10.32 15.54 12.84
C ALA A 549 10.26 15.15 11.36
N HIS A 550 10.07 13.86 11.12
CA HIS A 550 9.81 13.33 9.78
C HIS A 550 8.38 12.82 9.71
N THR A 551 7.61 13.38 8.79
CA THR A 551 6.19 13.10 8.61
C THR A 551 5.96 12.48 7.24
N ILE A 552 5.28 11.34 7.21
CA ILE A 552 4.76 10.71 5.99
C ILE A 552 3.24 10.69 6.07
N LYS A 553 2.57 11.18 5.02
CA LYS A 553 1.12 11.34 5.01
C LYS A 553 0.51 10.75 3.74
N THR A 554 -0.58 10.00 3.90
CA THR A 554 -1.45 9.56 2.82
C THR A 554 -2.79 10.29 2.93
N THR A 555 -3.20 10.97 1.87
CA THR A 555 -4.51 11.62 1.79
C THR A 555 -5.35 10.93 0.71
N THR A 556 -6.48 10.35 1.09
CA THR A 556 -7.47 9.76 0.18
C THR A 556 -8.67 10.68 0.10
N VAL A 557 -8.91 11.28 -1.07
CA VAL A 557 -10.10 12.10 -1.36
C VAL A 557 -11.06 11.29 -2.21
N THR A 558 -12.27 11.06 -1.73
CA THR A 558 -13.37 10.43 -2.49
C THR A 558 -14.39 11.49 -2.87
N LYS A 559 -14.55 11.72 -4.16
CA LYS A 559 -15.63 12.52 -4.74
C LYS A 559 -16.77 11.61 -5.14
N HIS A 560 -17.90 11.77 -4.48
CA HIS A 560 -19.08 10.96 -4.68
C HIS A 560 -19.88 11.43 -5.89
N SER A 561 -20.56 10.49 -6.54
CA SER A 561 -21.47 10.76 -7.65
C SER A 561 -22.66 11.66 -7.28
N ASP A 562 -23.04 11.70 -6.00
CA ASP A 562 -24.07 12.59 -5.45
C ASP A 562 -23.57 14.03 -5.19
N GLY A 563 -22.28 14.30 -5.43
CA GLY A 563 -21.63 15.59 -5.24
C GLY A 563 -21.09 15.84 -3.83
N SER A 564 -21.24 14.89 -2.90
CA SER A 564 -20.55 14.94 -1.61
C SER A 564 -19.06 14.57 -1.76
N GLU A 565 -18.26 14.93 -0.76
CA GLU A 565 -16.85 14.60 -0.70
C GLU A 565 -16.50 14.03 0.68
N SER A 566 -15.68 12.98 0.70
CA SER A 566 -15.13 12.45 1.95
C SER A 566 -13.62 12.31 1.83
N THR A 567 -12.90 12.72 2.85
CA THR A 567 -11.44 12.68 2.88
C THR A 567 -10.96 11.87 4.08
N ILE A 568 -10.00 10.97 3.84
CA ILE A 568 -9.28 10.26 4.89
C ILE A 568 -7.81 10.63 4.81
N ILE A 569 -7.25 11.14 5.90
CA ILE A 569 -5.82 11.42 6.04
C ILE A 569 -5.26 10.44 7.04
N GLN A 570 -4.12 9.86 6.71
CA GLN A 570 -3.31 9.09 7.64
C GLN A 570 -1.88 9.60 7.63
N GLU A 571 -1.41 10.03 8.79
CA GLU A 571 -0.13 10.66 8.98
C GLU A 571 0.67 9.88 10.03
N HIS A 572 1.92 9.56 9.70
CA HIS A 572 2.88 9.06 10.67
C HIS A 572 4.00 10.08 10.83
N THR A 573 4.13 10.62 12.03
CA THR A 573 5.20 11.54 12.39
C THR A 573 6.15 10.84 13.36
N THR A 574 7.43 10.82 13.00
CA THR A 574 8.50 10.23 13.82
C THR A 574 9.45 11.33 14.26
N ILE A 575 9.74 11.39 15.56
CA ILE A 575 10.66 12.36 16.15
C ILE A 575 11.78 11.56 16.83
N GLU A 576 13.04 11.87 16.49
CA GLU A 576 14.18 11.43 17.29
C GLU A 576 14.26 12.31 18.55
N GLY A 577 14.02 11.72 19.73
CA GLY A 577 14.29 12.38 21.00
C GLY A 577 15.77 12.26 21.36
N ASP A 578 16.36 13.35 21.84
CA ASP A 578 17.61 13.27 22.61
C ASP A 578 17.28 12.54 23.92
N GLY A 579 17.89 11.38 24.14
CA GLY A 579 17.70 10.60 25.36
C GLY A 579 18.19 11.37 26.59
N ASP A 580 17.27 11.62 27.52
CA ASP A 580 17.43 12.20 28.87
C ASP A 580 18.21 13.53 29.00
N ASP A 581 17.51 14.55 29.52
CA ASP A 581 18.09 15.64 30.32
C ASP A 581 17.49 15.60 31.74
#